data_AF-A0A086BLS5-F1
#
_entry.id   AF-A0A086BLS5-F1
#
_cell.length_a   1.000
_cell.length_b   1.000
_cell.length_c   1.000
_cell.angle_alpha   90.00
_cell.angle_beta   90.00
_cell.angle_gamma   90.00
#
_symmetry.space_group_name_H-M   'P 1'
#
loop_
_entity.id
_entity.type
_entity.pdbx_description
1 polymer ?
#
loop_
_entity_poly.entity_id
_entity_poly.type
_entity_poly.pdbx_seq_one_letter_code
_entity_poly.pdbx_strand_id
1 'polypeptide(L)'
;MSQIGSTSKDTLKSQQGKRSLFTFATELCDNKGYFDESKYTRQEIEGTYKLYHELSGLLLDSPHVFNLEDLYKVRNDKDQILEKLNQEFSEKKKLIENLKVVNTPYWQNVKKQKYQELLNSYEKQRIQILAYSDPSVLLNSKISKNCIRFVNALNSDDRQMVEEWKKLRIEMSKRNGNPQNVIEEFEKHLNSPDKKDYAIIDLIVFGWGNCANDDIDRPQYDEKMNAEFNSLFIKIDSDCDGP
;
A
#
# COMPACT_ATOMS: atom_id res chain seq x y z
N MET A 1 35.50 -6.12 72.97
CA MET A 1 36.11 -5.11 72.07
C MET A 1 36.33 -5.83 70.74
N SER A 2 35.36 -5.79 69.82
CA SER A 2 35.31 -4.86 68.65
C SER A 2 36.51 -5.11 67.74
N GLN A 3 36.39 -5.53 66.47
CA GLN A 3 35.69 -4.84 65.37
C GLN A 3 35.42 -5.79 64.18
N ILE A 4 34.20 -5.78 63.64
CA ILE A 4 33.76 -5.19 62.35
C ILE A 4 34.09 -6.06 61.12
N GLY A 5 33.14 -6.93 60.77
CA GLY A 5 32.97 -7.45 59.42
C GLY A 5 32.17 -6.43 58.58
N SER A 6 32.81 -5.85 57.58
CA SER A 6 32.17 -5.00 56.58
C SER A 6 31.68 -5.85 55.42
N THR A 7 30.41 -6.25 55.43
CA THR A 7 29.74 -6.74 54.23
C THR A 7 29.14 -5.56 53.47
N SER A 8 29.84 -5.17 52.41
CA SER A 8 29.32 -4.24 51.40
C SER A 8 28.05 -4.84 50.79
N LYS A 9 26.89 -4.25 51.09
CA LYS A 9 25.65 -4.53 50.37
C LYS A 9 25.76 -3.89 48.99
N ASP A 10 26.12 -4.72 48.03
CA ASP A 10 26.02 -4.41 46.61
C ASP A 10 24.55 -4.12 46.27
N THR A 11 24.20 -2.84 46.26
CA THR A 11 22.84 -2.38 45.97
C THR A 11 22.83 -1.96 44.51
N LEU A 12 22.79 -2.94 43.62
CA LEU A 12 22.31 -2.74 42.25
C LEU A 12 20.85 -2.28 42.37
N LYS A 13 20.65 -0.97 42.53
CA LYS A 13 19.38 -0.31 42.25
C LYS A 13 19.10 -0.59 40.78
N SER A 14 18.27 -1.60 40.50
CA SER A 14 17.64 -1.66 39.20
C SER A 14 16.79 -0.38 39.11
N GLN A 15 17.21 0.55 38.28
CA GLN A 15 16.32 1.59 37.81
C GLN A 15 15.25 0.85 37.01
N GLN A 16 14.17 0.44 37.67
CA GLN A 16 12.94 0.13 36.96
C GLN A 16 12.52 1.44 36.29
N GLY A 17 12.92 1.58 35.02
CA GLY A 17 12.53 2.71 34.17
C GLY A 17 11.02 2.90 34.28
N LYS A 18 10.58 4.16 34.28
CA LYS A 18 9.17 4.51 34.43
C LYS A 18 8.38 3.78 33.32
N ARG A 19 7.55 2.81 33.71
CA ARG A 19 6.79 1.98 32.79
C ARG A 19 5.47 2.64 32.47
N SER A 20 5.09 2.64 31.20
CA SER A 20 3.79 3.10 30.74
C SER A 20 3.08 2.06 29.90
N LEU A 21 1.75 2.11 29.93
CA LEU A 21 0.87 1.21 29.21
C LEU A 21 0.42 1.85 27.90
N PHE A 22 0.44 1.06 26.83
CA PHE A 22 -0.19 1.33 25.56
C PHE A 22 -1.13 0.19 25.20
N THR A 23 -2.39 0.51 24.93
CA THR A 23 -3.41 -0.46 24.51
C THR A 23 -3.57 -0.42 23.02
N PHE A 24 -3.55 -1.57 22.36
CA PHE A 24 -3.68 -1.65 20.91
C PHE A 24 -4.39 -2.93 20.49
N ALA A 25 -5.15 -2.86 19.40
CA ALA A 25 -5.77 -4.01 18.79
C ALA A 25 -4.89 -4.56 17.67
N THR A 26 -4.81 -5.88 17.60
CA THR A 26 -4.41 -6.63 16.41
C THR A 26 -5.62 -7.48 16.00
N GLU A 27 -5.66 -7.98 14.78
CA GLU A 27 -6.83 -8.65 14.17
C GLU A 27 -7.83 -9.29 15.15
N LEU A 28 -7.41 -10.28 15.95
CA LEU A 28 -8.25 -11.02 16.90
C LEU A 28 -7.83 -10.86 18.36
N CYS A 29 -7.04 -9.82 18.70
CA CYS A 29 -6.55 -9.64 20.07
C CYS A 29 -6.56 -8.19 20.52
N ASP A 30 -7.02 -7.99 21.75
CA ASP A 30 -6.80 -6.77 22.52
C ASP A 30 -5.50 -6.91 23.32
N ASN A 31 -4.55 -6.00 23.06
CA ASN A 31 -3.21 -6.06 23.64
C ASN A 31 -2.96 -4.92 24.63
N LYS A 32 -2.24 -5.23 25.70
CA LYS A 32 -1.71 -4.29 26.70
C LYS A 32 -0.20 -4.37 26.70
N GLY A 33 0.45 -3.46 25.97
CA GLY A 33 1.90 -3.35 25.89
C GLY A 33 2.47 -2.40 26.93
N TYR A 34 3.47 -2.84 27.69
CA TYR A 34 4.17 -2.01 28.68
C TYR A 34 5.55 -1.61 28.15
N PHE A 35 5.81 -0.32 28.00
CA PHE A 35 7.07 0.20 27.47
C PHE A 35 7.83 1.05 28.52
N ASP A 36 9.11 1.27 28.28
CA ASP A 36 10.01 2.09 29.10
C ASP A 36 9.98 3.54 28.62
N GLU A 37 9.44 4.46 29.44
CA GLU A 37 9.37 5.89 29.10
C GLU A 37 10.73 6.57 29.02
N SER A 38 11.79 5.95 29.55
CA SER A 38 13.16 6.44 29.35
C SER A 38 13.70 6.14 27.94
N LYS A 39 13.07 5.22 27.21
CA LYS A 39 13.47 4.82 25.85
C LYS A 39 12.58 5.41 24.77
N TYR A 40 11.26 5.40 25.00
CA TYR A 40 10.27 5.81 24.01
C TYR A 40 9.22 6.71 24.63
N THR A 41 8.74 7.68 23.86
CA THR A 41 7.57 8.46 24.22
C THR A 41 6.30 7.74 23.77
N ARG A 42 5.18 8.03 24.45
CA ARG A 42 3.86 7.52 24.02
C ARG A 42 3.53 7.91 22.57
N GLN A 43 3.91 9.12 22.16
CA GLN A 43 3.67 9.62 20.80
C GLN A 43 4.43 8.79 19.76
N GLU A 44 5.65 8.33 20.05
CA GLU A 44 6.42 7.46 19.17
C GLU A 44 5.81 6.06 19.04
N ILE A 45 5.36 5.47 20.15
CA ILE A 45 4.67 4.18 20.14
C ILE A 45 3.37 4.26 19.33
N GLU A 46 2.56 5.29 19.57
CA GLU A 46 1.32 5.53 18.83
C GLU A 46 1.59 5.75 17.34
N GLY A 47 2.59 6.56 16.99
CA GLY A 47 2.91 6.80 15.58
C GLY A 47 3.49 5.56 14.90
N THR A 48 4.28 4.74 15.58
CA THR A 48 4.75 3.46 15.04
C THR A 48 3.58 2.49 14.83
N TYR A 49 2.65 2.38 15.78
CA TYR A 49 1.45 1.56 15.63
C TYR A 49 0.61 2.01 14.42
N LYS A 50 0.41 3.32 14.26
CA LYS A 50 -0.29 3.87 13.08
C LYS A 50 0.41 3.56 11.77
N LEU A 51 1.74 3.70 11.73
CA LEU A 51 2.53 3.37 10.54
C LEU A 51 2.41 1.90 10.15
N TYR A 52 2.44 1.01 11.15
CA TYR A 52 2.38 -0.42 10.93
C TYR A 52 0.97 -0.89 10.61
N HIS A 53 -0.02 -0.64 11.47
CA HIS A 53 -1.34 -1.25 11.35
C HIS A 53 -2.32 -0.39 10.55
N GLU A 54 -2.47 0.88 10.89
CA GLU A 54 -3.49 1.75 10.27
C GLU A 54 -3.13 2.17 8.83
N LEU A 55 -1.84 2.29 8.53
CA LEU A 55 -1.32 2.67 7.21
C LEU A 55 -0.79 1.48 6.40
N SER A 56 -1.16 0.25 6.77
CA SER A 56 -0.78 -0.97 6.04
C SER A 56 -1.49 -1.13 4.69
N GLY A 57 -2.73 -0.67 4.60
CA GLY A 57 -3.58 -0.82 3.42
C GLY A 57 -3.36 0.23 2.33
N LEU A 58 -4.33 0.30 1.41
CA LEU A 58 -4.37 1.31 0.36
C LEU A 58 -4.43 2.71 0.96
N LEU A 59 -3.55 3.60 0.48
CA LEU A 59 -3.44 4.97 0.99
C LEU A 59 -4.38 5.96 0.30
N LEU A 60 -4.73 5.69 -0.95
CA LEU A 60 -5.48 6.57 -1.83
C LEU A 60 -6.62 5.80 -2.48
N ASP A 61 -7.78 6.42 -2.56
CA ASP A 61 -8.94 5.90 -3.27
C ASP A 61 -8.73 6.03 -4.78
N SER A 62 -9.14 5.02 -5.54
CA SER A 62 -9.01 4.99 -6.99
C SER A 62 -10.32 4.53 -7.60
N PRO A 63 -10.75 5.14 -8.72
CA PRO A 63 -11.91 4.63 -9.43
C PRO A 63 -11.66 3.19 -9.88
N HIS A 64 -12.66 2.35 -9.63
CA HIS A 64 -12.72 0.98 -10.11
C HIS A 64 -13.39 0.99 -11.49
N VAL A 65 -12.62 0.71 -12.55
CA VAL A 65 -13.13 0.70 -13.92
C VAL A 65 -13.17 -0.73 -14.43
N PHE A 66 -14.32 -1.38 -14.34
CA PHE A 66 -14.47 -2.78 -14.77
C PHE A 66 -15.40 -2.94 -15.97
N ASN A 67 -16.16 -1.91 -16.32
CA ASN A 67 -17.11 -1.92 -17.43
C ASN A 67 -17.20 -0.53 -18.10
N LEU A 68 -18.05 -0.43 -19.13
CA LEU A 68 -18.25 0.80 -19.89
C LEU A 68 -18.87 1.94 -19.07
N GLU A 69 -19.79 1.62 -18.15
CA GLU A 69 -20.42 2.62 -17.28
C GLU A 69 -19.36 3.28 -16.38
N ASP A 70 -18.49 2.48 -15.77
CA ASP A 70 -17.39 2.99 -14.95
C ASP A 70 -16.43 3.84 -15.78
N LEU A 71 -16.10 3.39 -17.00
CA LEU A 71 -15.21 4.11 -17.91
C LEU A 71 -15.79 5.49 -18.26
N TYR A 72 -17.06 5.54 -18.63
CA TYR A 72 -17.72 6.80 -18.97
C TYR A 72 -17.85 7.72 -17.76
N LYS A 73 -18.13 7.17 -16.58
CA LYS A 73 -18.12 7.94 -15.33
C LYS A 73 -16.74 8.58 -15.09
N VAL A 74 -15.66 7.82 -15.19
CA VAL A 74 -14.31 8.36 -14.99
C VAL A 74 -13.95 9.41 -16.03
N ARG A 75 -14.35 9.23 -17.29
CA ARG A 75 -14.13 10.22 -18.35
C ARG A 75 -14.91 11.52 -18.11
N ASN A 76 -16.18 11.41 -17.70
CA ASN A 76 -17.06 12.55 -17.48
C ASN A 76 -16.68 13.33 -16.22
N ASP A 77 -16.35 12.63 -15.14
CA ASP A 77 -16.05 13.23 -13.82
C ASP A 77 -14.53 13.39 -13.58
N LYS A 78 -13.71 13.26 -14.63
CA LYS A 78 -12.24 13.19 -14.57
C LYS A 78 -11.63 14.26 -13.66
N ASP A 79 -12.03 15.51 -13.84
CA ASP A 79 -11.43 16.64 -13.10
C ASP A 79 -11.79 16.58 -11.60
N GLN A 80 -13.01 16.17 -11.27
CA GLN A 80 -13.46 15.98 -9.88
C GLN A 80 -12.72 14.82 -9.20
N ILE A 81 -12.52 13.71 -9.93
CA ILE A 81 -11.77 12.55 -9.44
C ILE A 81 -10.30 12.95 -9.19
N LEU A 82 -9.69 13.71 -10.11
CA LEU A 82 -8.32 14.20 -9.94
C LEU A 82 -8.19 15.17 -8.76
N GLU A 83 -9.17 16.06 -8.56
CA GLU A 83 -9.18 16.97 -7.42
C GLU A 83 -9.27 16.21 -6.09
N LYS A 84 -10.17 15.20 -6.00
CA LYS A 84 -10.26 14.30 -4.84
C LYS A 84 -8.93 13.58 -4.58
N LEU A 85 -8.31 13.02 -5.62
CA LEU A 85 -7.01 12.35 -5.50
C LEU A 85 -5.93 13.31 -4.98
N ASN A 86 -5.89 14.55 -5.48
CA ASN A 86 -4.93 15.56 -5.02
C ASN A 86 -5.13 15.91 -3.53
N GLN A 87 -6.38 16.02 -3.10
CA GLN A 87 -6.72 16.28 -1.71
C GLN A 87 -6.27 15.13 -0.80
N GLU A 88 -6.65 13.88 -1.13
CA GLU A 88 -6.27 12.69 -0.36
C GLU A 88 -4.74 12.55 -0.29
N PHE A 89 -4.05 12.76 -1.41
CA PHE A 89 -2.60 12.76 -1.45
C PHE A 89 -1.99 13.78 -0.49
N SER A 90 -2.48 15.02 -0.51
CA SER A 90 -2.00 16.10 0.37
C SER A 90 -2.22 15.76 1.85
N GLU A 91 -3.39 15.21 2.19
CA GLU A 91 -3.74 14.80 3.54
C GLU A 91 -2.85 13.65 4.04
N LYS A 92 -2.72 12.57 3.25
CA LYS A 92 -1.89 11.41 3.60
C LYS A 92 -0.41 11.76 3.65
N LYS A 93 0.06 12.64 2.76
CA LYS A 93 1.43 13.14 2.77
C LYS A 93 1.75 13.85 4.09
N LYS A 94 0.90 14.79 4.49
CA LYS A 94 1.04 15.51 5.78
C LYS A 94 0.95 14.56 6.97
N LEU A 95 0.05 13.59 6.93
CA LEU A 95 -0.08 12.57 7.97
C LEU A 95 1.23 11.80 8.15
N ILE A 96 1.80 11.27 7.07
CA ILE A 96 3.06 10.51 7.12
C ILE A 96 4.21 11.41 7.54
N GLU A 97 4.36 12.61 6.97
CA GLU A 97 5.47 13.52 7.31
C GLU A 97 5.49 13.86 8.81
N ASN A 98 4.32 14.17 9.38
CA ASN A 98 4.18 14.56 10.79
C ASN A 98 4.15 13.38 11.77
N LEU A 99 4.07 12.14 11.28
CA LEU A 99 4.03 10.96 12.12
C LEU A 99 5.34 10.82 12.91
N LYS A 100 5.28 10.93 14.23
CA LYS A 100 6.44 10.63 15.08
C LYS A 100 6.47 9.14 15.34
N VAL A 101 7.47 8.47 14.77
CA VAL A 101 7.70 7.04 14.98
C VAL A 101 8.94 6.86 15.82
N VAL A 102 9.05 5.71 16.47
CA VAL A 102 10.23 5.32 17.24
C VAL A 102 11.50 5.57 16.43
N ASN A 103 12.47 6.26 17.03
CA ASN A 103 13.70 6.68 16.35
C ASN A 103 14.74 5.55 16.25
N THR A 104 14.38 4.43 15.63
CA THR A 104 15.32 3.38 15.23
C THR A 104 15.53 3.40 13.71
N PRO A 105 16.69 2.94 13.21
CA PRO A 105 16.92 2.83 11.78
C PRO A 105 15.83 2.05 11.04
N TYR A 106 15.27 1.02 11.67
CA TYR A 106 14.19 0.21 11.11
C TYR A 106 12.91 1.04 10.88
N TRP A 107 12.35 1.66 11.92
CA TRP A 107 11.09 2.40 11.82
C TRP A 107 11.21 3.67 10.98
N GLN A 108 12.37 4.33 10.99
CA GLN A 108 12.64 5.45 10.09
C GLN A 108 12.68 5.00 8.62
N ASN A 109 13.24 3.82 8.33
CA ASN A 109 13.22 3.25 6.99
C ASN A 109 11.81 2.86 6.54
N VAL A 110 11.00 2.24 7.41
CA VAL A 110 9.60 1.91 7.11
C VAL A 110 8.81 3.18 6.80
N LYS A 111 8.97 4.25 7.59
CA LYS A 111 8.33 5.55 7.35
C LYS A 111 8.73 6.12 5.98
N LYS A 112 10.02 6.06 5.64
CA LYS A 112 10.54 6.51 4.34
C LYS A 112 9.94 5.70 3.19
N GLN A 113 9.90 4.37 3.31
CA GLN A 113 9.30 3.48 2.29
C GLN A 113 7.82 3.76 2.10
N LYS A 114 7.06 3.92 3.20
CA LYS A 114 5.63 4.25 3.15
C LYS A 114 5.38 5.61 2.47
N TYR A 115 6.24 6.60 2.71
CA TYR A 115 6.17 7.87 2.01
C TYR A 115 6.45 7.72 0.50
N GLN A 116 7.43 6.92 0.11
CA GLN A 116 7.71 6.65 -1.32
C GLN A 116 6.56 5.88 -1.99
N GLU A 117 5.99 4.90 -1.30
CA GLU A 117 4.79 4.18 -1.76
C GLU A 117 3.63 5.16 -2.06
N LEU A 118 3.39 6.14 -1.18
CA LEU A 118 2.37 7.17 -1.41
C LEU A 118 2.65 7.98 -2.67
N LEU A 119 3.88 8.45 -2.88
CA LEU A 119 4.26 9.22 -4.07
C LEU A 119 4.03 8.42 -5.35
N ASN A 120 4.49 7.16 -5.37
CA ASN A 120 4.38 6.29 -6.53
C ASN A 120 2.92 5.91 -6.81
N SER A 121 2.14 5.64 -5.76
CA SER A 121 0.71 5.32 -5.88
C SER A 121 -0.08 6.50 -6.43
N TYR A 122 0.19 7.72 -5.93
CA TYR A 122 -0.44 8.93 -6.44
C TYR A 122 -0.15 9.14 -7.92
N GLU A 123 1.11 9.04 -8.34
CA GLU A 123 1.47 9.27 -9.74
C GLU A 123 0.91 8.18 -10.66
N LYS A 124 0.93 6.91 -10.22
CA LYS A 124 0.28 5.81 -10.94
C LYS A 124 -1.21 6.08 -11.11
N GLN A 125 -1.94 6.37 -10.04
CA GLN A 125 -3.39 6.58 -10.09
C GLN A 125 -3.74 7.79 -10.95
N ARG A 126 -3.00 8.91 -10.80
CA ARG A 126 -3.18 10.12 -11.61
C ARG A 126 -3.06 9.82 -13.10
N ILE A 127 -1.98 9.14 -13.49
CA ILE A 127 -1.75 8.75 -14.89
C ILE A 127 -2.82 7.77 -15.37
N GLN A 128 -3.23 6.82 -14.54
CA GLN A 128 -4.31 5.87 -14.87
C GLN A 128 -5.63 6.58 -15.19
N ILE A 129 -6.03 7.54 -14.33
CA ILE A 129 -7.25 8.34 -14.50
C ILE A 129 -7.20 9.12 -15.82
N LEU A 130 -6.07 9.77 -16.12
CA LEU A 130 -5.88 10.50 -17.37
C LEU A 130 -5.92 9.57 -18.59
N ALA A 131 -5.29 8.40 -18.50
CA ALA A 131 -5.14 7.44 -19.58
C ALA A 131 -6.48 6.87 -20.08
N TYR A 132 -7.52 6.81 -19.24
CA TYR A 132 -8.85 6.38 -19.69
C TYR A 132 -9.43 7.29 -20.78
N SER A 133 -9.08 8.59 -20.76
CA SER A 133 -9.50 9.57 -21.77
C SER A 133 -8.46 9.74 -22.87
N ASP A 134 -7.17 9.71 -22.51
CA ASP A 134 -6.06 9.94 -23.42
C ASP A 134 -4.88 9.03 -23.05
N PRO A 135 -4.75 7.86 -23.69
CA PRO A 135 -3.66 6.94 -23.38
C PRO A 135 -2.25 7.45 -23.73
N SER A 136 -2.13 8.57 -24.45
CA SER A 136 -0.81 9.14 -24.81
C SER A 136 -0.05 9.67 -23.62
N VAL A 137 -0.74 9.99 -22.52
CA VAL A 137 -0.12 10.39 -21.24
C VAL A 137 0.83 9.31 -20.69
N LEU A 138 0.61 8.05 -21.05
CA LEU A 138 1.44 6.91 -20.64
C LEU A 138 2.83 6.93 -21.28
N LEU A 139 2.99 7.54 -22.47
CA LEU A 139 4.28 7.59 -23.19
C LEU A 139 5.38 8.31 -22.42
N ASN A 140 4.99 9.26 -21.56
CA ASN A 140 5.92 10.08 -20.77
C ASN A 140 5.97 9.67 -19.29
N SER A 141 5.30 8.57 -18.92
CA SER A 141 5.25 8.11 -17.53
C SER A 141 6.64 7.66 -17.06
N LYS A 142 7.07 8.15 -15.90
CA LYS A 142 8.33 7.72 -15.25
C LYS A 142 8.18 6.39 -14.51
N ILE A 143 6.97 6.09 -14.07
CA ILE A 143 6.55 4.79 -13.53
C ILE A 143 6.26 3.90 -14.72
N SER A 144 6.52 2.58 -14.64
CA SER A 144 6.16 1.59 -15.68
C SER A 144 7.15 1.40 -16.85
N LYS A 145 8.46 1.61 -16.64
CA LYS A 145 9.48 1.39 -17.71
C LYS A 145 9.41 -0.01 -18.33
N ASN A 146 8.94 -1.00 -17.57
CA ASN A 146 8.78 -2.39 -18.00
C ASN A 146 7.42 -2.68 -18.67
N CYS A 147 6.52 -1.70 -18.73
CA CYS A 147 5.13 -1.88 -19.18
C CYS A 147 4.91 -1.39 -20.62
N ILE A 148 6.01 -1.17 -21.36
CA ILE A 148 6.01 -0.53 -22.68
C ILE A 148 5.11 -1.24 -23.71
N ARG A 149 4.92 -2.57 -23.60
CA ARG A 149 4.04 -3.31 -24.50
C ARG A 149 2.59 -2.79 -24.46
N PHE A 150 2.09 -2.48 -23.26
CA PHE A 150 0.75 -1.98 -23.06
C PHE A 150 0.63 -0.52 -23.49
N VAL A 151 1.66 0.29 -23.17
CA VAL A 151 1.73 1.69 -23.60
C VAL A 151 1.71 1.79 -25.13
N ASN A 152 2.48 0.95 -25.82
CA ASN A 152 2.52 0.92 -27.28
C ASN A 152 1.17 0.50 -27.86
N ALA A 153 0.56 -0.57 -27.34
CA ALA A 153 -0.74 -1.05 -27.82
C ALA A 153 -1.88 -0.03 -27.59
N LEU A 154 -1.84 0.70 -26.48
CA LEU A 154 -2.82 1.75 -26.18
C LEU A 154 -2.70 2.97 -27.10
N ASN A 155 -1.55 3.14 -27.74
CA ASN A 155 -1.22 4.27 -28.63
C ASN A 155 -1.03 3.85 -30.10
N SER A 156 -1.45 2.63 -30.46
CA SER A 156 -1.33 2.09 -31.81
C SER A 156 -2.63 2.16 -32.60
N ASP A 157 -2.61 1.61 -33.82
CA ASP A 157 -3.84 1.30 -34.55
C ASP A 157 -4.68 0.20 -33.85
N ASP A 158 -5.93 0.07 -34.27
CA ASP A 158 -6.90 -0.87 -33.72
C ASP A 158 -6.45 -2.33 -33.83
N ARG A 159 -5.70 -2.71 -34.88
CA ARG A 159 -5.26 -4.09 -35.07
C ARG A 159 -4.25 -4.47 -34.00
N GLN A 160 -3.23 -3.62 -33.82
CA GLN A 160 -2.17 -3.84 -32.83
C GLN A 160 -2.72 -3.81 -31.39
N MET A 161 -3.68 -2.92 -31.11
CA MET A 161 -4.36 -2.84 -29.81
C MET A 161 -5.10 -4.14 -29.50
N VAL A 162 -5.89 -4.66 -30.45
CA VAL A 162 -6.65 -5.91 -30.29
C VAL A 162 -5.72 -7.11 -30.15
N GLU A 163 -4.62 -7.17 -30.90
CA GLU A 163 -3.63 -8.24 -30.78
C GLU A 163 -3.03 -8.31 -29.37
N GLU A 164 -2.65 -7.17 -28.79
CA GLU A 164 -2.11 -7.13 -27.43
C GLU A 164 -3.18 -7.40 -26.37
N TRP A 165 -4.41 -6.88 -26.55
CA TRP A 165 -5.54 -7.17 -25.68
C TRP A 165 -5.84 -8.68 -25.65
N LYS A 166 -5.84 -9.35 -26.81
CA LYS A 166 -6.02 -10.80 -26.90
C LYS A 166 -4.93 -11.56 -26.14
N LYS A 167 -3.66 -11.17 -26.29
CA LYS A 167 -2.55 -11.80 -25.56
C LYS A 167 -2.73 -11.65 -24.05
N LEU A 168 -3.07 -10.44 -23.58
CA LEU A 168 -3.35 -10.18 -22.18
C LEU A 168 -4.46 -11.10 -21.65
N ARG A 169 -5.57 -11.25 -22.37
CA ARG A 169 -6.68 -12.12 -21.96
C ARG A 169 -6.30 -13.61 -21.92
N ILE A 170 -5.46 -14.06 -22.84
CA ILE A 170 -4.89 -15.42 -22.82
C ILE A 170 -3.94 -15.61 -21.63
N GLU A 171 -3.14 -14.60 -21.27
CA GLU A 171 -2.27 -14.65 -20.10
C GLU A 171 -3.10 -14.71 -18.80
N MET A 172 -4.15 -13.91 -18.72
CA MET A 172 -5.08 -13.89 -17.58
C MET A 172 -5.83 -15.22 -17.41
N SER A 173 -6.32 -15.81 -18.51
CA SER A 173 -7.10 -17.06 -18.43
C SER A 173 -6.29 -18.22 -17.82
N LYS A 174 -4.98 -18.30 -18.11
CA LYS A 174 -4.08 -19.33 -17.55
C LYS A 174 -3.95 -19.30 -16.02
N ARG A 175 -4.25 -18.16 -15.40
CA ARG A 175 -4.12 -17.94 -13.95
C ARG A 175 -5.48 -17.80 -13.25
N ASN A 176 -6.58 -17.93 -13.99
CA ASN A 176 -7.92 -17.73 -13.48
C ASN A 176 -8.56 -19.08 -13.09
N GLY A 177 -9.42 -19.08 -12.05
CA GLY A 177 -10.17 -20.26 -11.62
C GLY A 177 -11.22 -20.73 -12.65
N ASN A 178 -11.62 -19.85 -13.58
CA ASN A 178 -12.45 -20.17 -14.73
C ASN A 178 -11.85 -19.59 -16.03
N PRO A 179 -10.86 -20.27 -16.63
CA PRO A 179 -10.18 -19.80 -17.85
C PRO A 179 -11.12 -19.57 -19.04
N GLN A 180 -12.16 -20.41 -19.16
CA GLN A 180 -13.09 -20.37 -20.28
C GLN A 180 -13.90 -19.07 -20.28
N ASN A 181 -14.41 -18.67 -19.11
CA ASN A 181 -15.17 -17.43 -18.96
C ASN A 181 -14.35 -16.19 -19.36
N VAL A 182 -13.04 -16.16 -19.05
CA VAL A 182 -12.15 -15.03 -19.42
C VAL A 182 -12.07 -14.85 -20.93
N ILE A 183 -12.02 -15.95 -21.69
CA ILE A 183 -11.95 -15.95 -23.16
C ILE A 183 -13.33 -15.65 -23.77
N GLU A 184 -14.40 -16.24 -23.25
CA GLU A 184 -15.76 -15.96 -23.73
C GLU A 184 -16.15 -14.49 -23.56
N GLU A 185 -15.80 -13.88 -22.42
CA GLU A 185 -15.99 -12.45 -22.17
C GLU A 185 -15.20 -11.60 -23.17
N PHE A 186 -13.93 -11.96 -23.44
CA PHE A 186 -13.12 -11.28 -24.43
C PHE A 186 -13.76 -11.34 -25.83
N GLU A 187 -14.17 -12.52 -26.29
CA GLU A 187 -14.80 -12.68 -27.61
C GLU A 187 -16.13 -11.92 -27.70
N LYS A 188 -16.90 -11.88 -26.61
CA LYS A 188 -18.12 -11.06 -26.53
C LYS A 188 -17.79 -9.57 -26.68
N HIS A 189 -16.81 -9.05 -25.96
CA HIS A 189 -16.40 -7.65 -26.03
C HIS A 189 -15.76 -7.28 -27.38
N LEU A 190 -15.00 -8.21 -27.98
CA LEU A 190 -14.38 -8.02 -29.29
C LEU A 190 -15.41 -7.82 -30.41
N ASN A 191 -16.55 -8.51 -30.31
CA ASN A 191 -17.66 -8.39 -31.26
C ASN A 191 -18.60 -7.21 -30.99
N SER A 192 -18.34 -6.42 -29.93
CA SER A 192 -19.12 -5.22 -29.60
C SER A 192 -18.74 -4.04 -30.50
N PRO A 193 -19.67 -3.11 -30.82
CA PRO A 193 -19.31 -1.80 -31.36
C PRO A 193 -18.33 -1.04 -30.45
N ASP A 194 -18.37 -1.28 -29.14
CA ASP A 194 -17.55 -0.60 -28.13
C ASP A 194 -16.22 -1.32 -27.83
N LYS A 195 -15.79 -2.24 -28.71
CA LYS A 195 -14.58 -3.07 -28.52
C LYS A 195 -13.32 -2.27 -28.15
N LYS A 196 -13.19 -1.02 -28.63
CA LYS A 196 -12.06 -0.14 -28.33
C LYS A 196 -12.07 0.31 -26.88
N ASP A 197 -13.24 0.65 -26.35
CA ASP A 197 -13.38 1.04 -24.94
C ASP A 197 -13.15 -0.16 -24.02
N TYR A 198 -13.63 -1.35 -24.38
CA TYR A 198 -13.27 -2.58 -23.66
C TYR A 198 -11.77 -2.87 -23.68
N ALA A 199 -11.10 -2.70 -24.83
CA ALA A 199 -9.66 -2.85 -24.93
C ALA A 199 -8.93 -1.84 -24.03
N ILE A 200 -9.37 -0.57 -23.99
CA ILE A 200 -8.81 0.46 -23.11
C ILE A 200 -8.96 0.06 -21.64
N ILE A 201 -10.14 -0.38 -21.22
CA ILE A 201 -10.39 -0.84 -19.84
C ILE A 201 -9.40 -1.94 -19.47
N ASP A 202 -9.35 -3.01 -20.26
CA ASP A 202 -8.55 -4.18 -19.93
C ASP A 202 -7.04 -3.89 -19.99
N LEU A 203 -6.58 -3.18 -21.02
CA LEU A 203 -5.17 -2.83 -21.18
C LEU A 203 -4.70 -1.85 -20.11
N ILE A 204 -5.54 -0.91 -19.65
CA ILE A 204 -5.19 0.01 -18.56
C ILE A 204 -5.26 -0.68 -17.20
N VAL A 205 -6.30 -1.46 -16.91
CA VAL A 205 -6.53 -2.04 -15.58
C VAL A 205 -5.65 -3.27 -15.38
N PHE A 206 -5.77 -4.26 -16.26
CA PHE A 206 -5.12 -5.55 -16.09
C PHE A 206 -3.74 -5.62 -16.74
N GLY A 207 -3.52 -4.83 -17.78
CA GLY A 207 -2.23 -4.71 -18.45
C GLY A 207 -1.30 -3.75 -17.71
N TRP A 208 -1.32 -2.49 -18.14
CA TRP A 208 -0.47 -1.43 -17.62
C TRP A 208 -0.62 -1.24 -16.11
N GLY A 209 -1.85 -1.27 -15.58
CA GLY A 209 -2.14 -1.04 -14.17
C GLY A 209 -1.51 -2.05 -13.24
N ASN A 210 -1.58 -3.35 -13.57
CA ASN A 210 -0.90 -4.40 -12.82
C ASN A 210 0.62 -4.32 -12.97
N CYS A 211 1.11 -4.13 -14.19
CA CYS A 211 2.55 -4.00 -14.43
C CYS A 211 3.17 -2.81 -13.68
N ALA A 212 2.51 -1.66 -13.69
CA ALA A 212 2.93 -0.47 -12.95
C ALA A 212 2.80 -0.64 -11.43
N ASN A 213 1.90 -1.52 -10.96
CA ASN A 213 1.74 -1.82 -9.54
C ASN A 213 2.93 -2.61 -8.98
N ASP A 214 3.52 -3.47 -9.80
CA ASP A 214 4.69 -4.28 -9.45
C ASP A 214 5.96 -3.42 -9.29
N ASP A 215 6.02 -2.26 -9.95
CA ASP A 215 7.11 -1.28 -9.82
C ASP A 215 7.01 -0.43 -8.52
N ILE A 216 5.94 -0.55 -7.72
CA ILE A 216 5.76 0.22 -6.48
C ILE A 216 6.43 -0.51 -5.30
N ASP A 217 7.54 0.05 -4.84
CA ASP A 217 8.20 -0.37 -3.60
C ASP A 217 7.31 -0.10 -2.38
N ARG A 218 7.14 -1.14 -1.54
CA ARG A 218 6.32 -1.09 -0.31
C ARG A 218 7.10 -1.63 0.88
N PRO A 219 6.81 -1.16 2.11
CA PRO A 219 7.28 -1.85 3.30
C PRO A 219 6.84 -3.32 3.27
N GLN A 220 7.72 -4.20 3.73
CA GLN A 220 7.38 -5.62 3.89
C GLN A 220 6.65 -5.80 5.21
N TYR A 221 5.38 -6.21 5.15
CA TYR A 221 4.55 -6.50 6.31
C TYR A 221 4.73 -7.96 6.70
N ASP A 222 5.87 -8.26 7.32
CA ASP A 222 6.33 -9.62 7.62
C ASP A 222 6.51 -9.87 9.12
N GLU A 223 6.95 -11.09 9.46
CA GLU A 223 7.27 -11.48 10.84
C GLU A 223 8.34 -10.58 11.47
N LYS A 224 9.26 -10.03 10.67
CA LYS A 224 10.29 -9.12 11.15
C LYS A 224 9.67 -7.81 11.62
N MET A 225 8.72 -7.24 10.88
CA MET A 225 8.02 -6.02 11.30
C MET A 225 7.26 -6.23 12.61
N ASN A 226 6.59 -7.38 12.75
CA ASN A 226 5.93 -7.77 14.00
C ASN A 226 6.93 -7.88 15.17
N ALA A 227 8.07 -8.56 14.96
CA ALA A 227 9.10 -8.68 15.98
C ALA A 227 9.69 -7.33 16.40
N GLU A 228 9.97 -6.44 15.43
CA GLU A 228 10.44 -5.07 15.69
C GLU A 228 9.41 -4.27 16.48
N PHE A 229 8.11 -4.44 16.21
CA PHE A 229 7.05 -3.77 16.96
C PHE A 229 6.93 -4.30 18.39
N ASN A 230 6.92 -5.62 18.57
CA ASN A 230 6.83 -6.23 19.89
C ASN A 230 8.04 -5.91 20.77
N SER A 231 9.22 -5.74 20.16
CA SER A 231 10.46 -5.37 20.86
C SER A 231 10.40 -3.99 21.54
N LEU A 232 9.44 -3.14 21.17
CA LEU A 232 9.22 -1.83 21.79
C LEU A 232 8.67 -1.97 23.22
N PHE A 233 8.11 -3.13 23.56
CA PHE A 233 7.49 -3.41 24.84
C PHE A 233 8.35 -4.34 25.69
N ILE A 234 8.41 -4.06 26.98
CA ILE A 234 8.97 -4.95 28.00
C ILE A 234 8.14 -6.23 28.11
N LYS A 235 6.81 -6.08 27.95
CA LYS A 235 5.82 -7.14 28.05
C LYS A 235 4.58 -6.74 27.26
N ILE A 236 3.93 -7.72 26.64
CA ILE A 236 2.60 -7.58 26.05
C ILE A 236 1.71 -8.62 26.73
N ASP A 237 0.58 -8.18 27.26
CA ASP A 237 -0.52 -9.04 27.70
C ASP A 237 -1.60 -9.02 26.61
N SER A 238 -1.92 -10.18 26.05
CA SER A 238 -2.89 -10.32 24.94
C SER A 238 -4.12 -11.07 25.43
N ASP A 239 -5.30 -10.53 25.14
CA ASP A 239 -6.58 -11.19 25.25
C ASP A 239 -7.10 -11.43 23.84
N CYS A 240 -7.11 -12.70 23.41
CA CYS A 240 -7.41 -13.07 22.04
C CYS A 240 -8.69 -13.89 21.98
N ASP A 241 -9.54 -13.60 21.01
CA ASP A 241 -10.70 -14.43 20.73
C ASP A 241 -10.23 -15.84 20.32
N GLY A 242 -10.78 -16.87 20.97
CA GLY A 242 -10.52 -18.26 20.62
C GLY A 242 -11.08 -18.59 19.22
N PRO A 243 -10.49 -19.57 18.51
CA PRO A 243 -11.03 -20.04 17.23
C PRO A 243 -12.44 -20.61 17.33
#